data_AF-A0A7C4AAP8-F1
#
_entry.id   AF-A0A7C4AAP8-F1
#
_cell.length_a   1.000
_cell.length_b   1.000
_cell.length_c   1.000
_cell.angle_alpha   90.00
_cell.angle_beta   90.00
_cell.angle_gamma   90.00
#
_symmetry.space_group_name_H-M   'P 1'
#
loop_
_entity.id
_entity.type
_entity.pdbx_description
1 polymer ?
#
loop_
_entity_poly.entity_id
_entity_poly.type
_entity_poly.pdbx_seq_one_letter_code
_entity_poly.pdbx_strand_id
1 'polypeptide(L)'
;MIKTVQLGGLTVGAVPRVVGTLSTFAGLQGFLQLKRKSCDIAEARVDLLGPDTDWLRLCIQIGAASTPVLLTIRLAAEGGRWTRSEAERLKMIETALPHVAAIDVELRSELSQTVSEPARRAGIPVL
;
A
#
# COMPACT_ATOMS: atom_id res chain seq x y z
N MET A 1 -5.48 -12.08 24.53
CA MET A 1 -4.29 -12.30 23.66
C MET A 1 -4.32 -11.24 22.58
N ILE A 2 -3.25 -10.47 22.39
CA ILE A 2 -3.22 -9.45 21.32
C ILE A 2 -3.05 -10.18 19.99
N LYS A 3 -3.92 -9.89 19.03
CA LYS A 3 -3.83 -10.46 17.68
C LYS A 3 -2.71 -9.77 16.92
N THR A 4 -1.83 -10.56 16.30
CA THR A 4 -0.74 -10.05 15.46
C THR A 4 -0.98 -10.36 13.99
N VAL A 5 -0.45 -9.50 13.12
CA VAL A 5 -0.50 -9.64 11.65
C VAL A 5 0.90 -9.47 11.09
N GLN A 6 1.21 -10.21 10.03
CA GLN A 6 2.50 -10.15 9.38
C GLN A 6 2.42 -9.34 8.08
N LEU A 7 3.27 -8.32 7.95
CA LEU A 7 3.42 -7.45 6.77
C LEU A 7 4.81 -7.67 6.18
N GLY A 8 4.92 -8.60 5.23
CA GLY A 8 6.23 -9.06 4.75
C GLY A 8 7.10 -9.59 5.90
N GLY A 9 8.25 -8.96 6.16
CA GLY A 9 9.13 -9.28 7.29
C GLY A 9 8.75 -8.67 8.64
N LEU A 10 7.74 -7.78 8.70
CA LEU A 10 7.39 -7.02 9.90
C LEU A 10 6.13 -7.56 10.60
N THR A 11 6.21 -7.78 11.93
CA THR A 11 5.04 -8.10 12.76
C THR A 11 4.38 -6.84 13.32
N VAL A 12 3.08 -6.72 13.12
CA VAL A 12 2.19 -5.67 13.65
C VAL A 12 1.33 -6.23 14.78
N GLY A 13 1.13 -5.45 15.84
CA GLY A 13 0.25 -5.78 16.97
C GLY A 13 0.97 -5.88 18.32
N ALA A 14 2.27 -6.18 18.35
CA ALA A 14 3.04 -6.23 19.60
C ALA A 14 3.45 -4.82 20.11
N VAL A 15 3.83 -3.95 19.19
CA VAL A 15 4.13 -2.53 19.42
C VAL A 15 3.55 -1.70 18.28
N PRO A 16 3.24 -0.40 18.50
CA PRO A 16 2.92 0.51 17.41
C PRO A 16 4.05 0.55 16.38
N ARG A 17 3.70 0.60 15.10
CA ARG A 17 4.63 0.76 13.98
C ARG A 17 4.45 2.13 13.37
N VAL A 18 5.53 2.68 12.82
CA VAL A 18 5.54 3.97 12.13
C VAL A 18 5.36 3.76 10.64
N VAL A 19 4.33 4.38 10.07
CA VAL A 19 4.08 4.41 8.62
C VAL A 19 4.59 5.74 8.06
N GLY A 20 5.47 5.68 7.05
CA GLY A 20 5.94 6.85 6.31
C GLY A 20 5.24 6.96 4.97
N THR A 21 4.50 8.05 4.75
CA THR A 21 3.73 8.28 3.52
C THR A 21 4.60 8.84 2.40
N LEU A 22 4.56 8.19 1.24
CA LEU A 22 5.22 8.58 0.00
C LEU A 22 4.14 9.04 -0.99
N SER A 23 4.00 10.36 -1.13
CA SER A 23 2.92 11.00 -1.90
C SER A 23 3.38 11.61 -3.24
N THR A 24 4.68 11.53 -3.55
CA THR A 24 5.23 11.97 -4.85
C THR A 24 6.11 10.88 -5.45
N PHE A 25 6.12 10.77 -6.78
CA PHE A 25 6.95 9.79 -7.48
C PHE A 25 8.45 10.00 -7.17
N ALA A 26 8.89 11.26 -7.12
CA ALA A 26 10.24 11.62 -6.66
C ALA A 26 10.51 11.19 -5.21
N GLY A 27 9.49 11.23 -4.35
CA GLY A 27 9.55 10.72 -2.98
C GLY A 27 9.79 9.21 -2.91
N LEU A 28 9.15 8.41 -3.77
CA LEU A 28 9.46 6.97 -3.89
C LEU A 28 10.91 6.73 -4.33
N GLN A 29 11.37 7.46 -5.35
CA GLN A 29 12.74 7.35 -5.85
C GLN A 29 13.75 7.74 -4.78
N GLY A 30 13.53 8.87 -4.10
CA GLY A 30 14.38 9.35 -3.02
C GLY A 30 14.38 8.39 -1.83
N PHE A 31 13.21 7.85 -1.48
CA PHE A 31 13.09 6.86 -0.41
C PHE A 31 14.00 5.67 -0.65
N LEU A 32 14.02 5.09 -1.86
CA LEU A 32 14.91 3.98 -2.20
C LEU A 32 16.40 4.28 -1.95
N GLN A 33 16.85 5.50 -2.22
CA GLN A 33 18.26 5.91 -2.07
C GLN A 33 18.68 6.15 -0.61
N LEU A 34 17.74 6.22 0.32
CA LEU A 34 18.07 6.41 1.74
C LEU A 34 18.83 5.22 2.31
N LYS A 35 20.00 5.48 2.90
CA LYS A 35 20.78 4.47 3.64
C LYS A 35 20.07 3.95 4.90
N ARG A 36 19.24 4.78 5.52
CA ARG A 36 18.45 4.46 6.71
C ARG A 36 17.04 5.00 6.52
N LYS A 37 16.02 4.14 6.73
CA LYS A 37 14.61 4.55 6.72
C LYS A 37 14.20 4.93 8.15
N SER A 38 13.38 5.96 8.30
CA SER A 38 12.87 6.44 9.60
C SER A 38 11.46 5.91 9.92
N CYS A 39 10.96 4.96 9.13
CA CYS A 39 9.66 4.32 9.31
C CYS A 39 9.82 2.80 9.23
N ASP A 40 8.85 2.08 9.78
CA ASP A 40 8.76 0.62 9.70
C ASP A 40 8.07 0.16 8.40
N ILE A 41 7.14 0.97 7.90
CA ILE A 41 6.29 0.68 6.73
C ILE A 41 6.32 1.91 5.81
N ALA A 42 6.45 1.68 4.50
CA ALA A 42 6.29 2.72 3.49
C ALA A 42 4.85 2.67 2.93
N GLU A 43 4.10 3.76 3.05
CA GLU A 43 2.80 3.88 2.37
C GLU A 43 2.99 4.53 1.00
N ALA A 44 2.56 3.86 -0.07
CA ALA A 44 2.51 4.42 -1.41
C ALA A 44 1.10 4.95 -1.69
N ARG A 45 0.95 6.28 -1.72
CA ARG A 45 -0.32 6.97 -1.98
C ARG A 45 -0.54 7.17 -3.48
N VAL A 46 -0.97 6.14 -4.20
CA VAL A 46 -1.08 6.14 -5.67
C VAL A 46 -1.99 7.25 -6.19
N ASP A 47 -3.04 7.60 -5.44
CA ASP A 47 -3.91 8.73 -5.76
C ASP A 47 -3.16 10.08 -5.83
N LEU A 48 -2.02 10.21 -5.15
CA LEU A 48 -1.14 11.40 -5.17
C LEU A 48 0.08 11.23 -6.08
N LEU A 49 0.61 10.01 -6.20
CA LEU A 49 1.80 9.70 -7.00
C LEU A 49 1.59 9.96 -8.50
N GLY A 50 0.34 9.88 -8.96
CA GLY A 50 0.00 9.82 -10.38
C GLY A 50 -0.17 8.36 -10.79
N PRO A 51 -1.40 7.88 -11.02
CA PRO A 51 -1.66 6.46 -11.27
C PRO A 51 -0.97 5.88 -12.50
N ASP A 52 -0.60 6.71 -13.47
CA ASP A 52 0.09 6.31 -14.71
C ASP A 52 1.62 6.32 -14.59
N THR A 53 2.16 6.66 -13.42
CA THR A 53 3.60 6.57 -13.17
C THR A 53 4.04 5.12 -12.96
N ASP A 54 5.35 4.86 -13.00
CA ASP A 54 5.93 3.53 -12.74
C ASP A 54 6.04 3.22 -11.23
N TRP A 55 5.02 3.61 -10.45
CA TRP A 55 5.03 3.52 -8.99
C TRP A 55 5.16 2.07 -8.51
N LEU A 56 4.56 1.12 -9.22
CA LEU A 56 4.56 -0.29 -8.83
C LEU A 56 5.98 -0.88 -8.86
N ARG A 57 6.77 -0.57 -9.90
CA ARG A 57 8.17 -0.96 -9.95
C ARG A 57 8.95 -0.44 -8.74
N LEU A 58 8.75 0.82 -8.37
CA LEU A 58 9.42 1.39 -7.20
C LEU A 58 8.96 0.73 -5.90
N CYS A 59 7.67 0.42 -5.76
CA CYS A 59 7.14 -0.32 -4.61
C CYS A 59 7.78 -1.72 -4.50
N ILE A 60 7.91 -2.45 -5.61
CA ILE A 60 8.60 -3.75 -5.67
C ILE A 60 10.05 -3.60 -5.18
N GLN A 61 10.76 -2.58 -5.66
CA GLN A 61 12.15 -2.33 -5.24
C GLN A 61 12.25 -1.98 -3.75
N ILE A 62 11.28 -1.24 -3.20
CA ILE A 62 11.23 -0.89 -1.77
C ILE A 62 11.00 -2.16 -0.92
N GLY A 63 10.07 -3.01 -1.34
CA GLY A 63 9.81 -4.31 -0.72
C GLY A 63 11.03 -5.22 -0.74
N ALA A 64 11.71 -5.31 -1.89
CA ALA A 64 12.96 -6.09 -2.04
C ALA A 64 14.10 -5.54 -1.16
N ALA A 65 14.10 -4.24 -0.87
CA ALA A 65 14.99 -3.60 0.10
C ALA A 65 14.52 -3.76 1.57
N SER A 66 13.69 -4.76 1.85
CA SER A 66 13.21 -5.15 3.19
C SER A 66 12.33 -4.11 3.90
N THR A 67 11.74 -3.16 3.17
CA THR A 67 10.72 -2.25 3.74
C THR A 67 9.34 -2.68 3.25
N PRO A 68 8.43 -3.14 4.13
CA PRO A 68 7.05 -3.46 3.76
C PRO A 68 6.35 -2.25 3.13
N VAL A 69 5.64 -2.49 2.02
CA VAL A 69 4.86 -1.46 1.34
C VAL A 69 3.37 -1.65 1.61
N LEU A 70 2.73 -0.59 2.14
CA LEU A 70 1.29 -0.45 2.21
C LEU A 70 0.81 0.32 0.97
N LEU A 71 -0.01 -0.31 0.14
CA LEU A 71 -0.62 0.36 -1.00
C LEU A 71 -1.90 1.08 -0.58
N THR A 72 -2.00 2.37 -0.90
CA THR A 72 -3.22 3.14 -0.64
C THR A 72 -3.62 3.88 -1.91
N ILE A 73 -4.84 3.63 -2.39
CA ILE A 73 -5.48 4.42 -3.44
C ILE A 73 -6.70 5.10 -2.83
N ARG A 74 -6.50 6.27 -2.22
CA ARG A 74 -7.55 6.93 -1.42
C ARG A 74 -8.61 7.59 -2.31
N LEU A 75 -9.88 7.33 -2.03
CA LEU A 75 -11.04 7.95 -2.69
C LEU A 75 -11.12 9.45 -2.37
N ALA A 76 -11.58 10.25 -3.33
CA ALA A 76 -11.83 11.68 -3.12
C ALA A 76 -12.82 11.96 -1.98
N ALA A 77 -13.82 11.09 -1.80
CA ALA A 77 -14.80 11.18 -0.72
C ALA A 77 -14.17 11.03 0.69
N GLU A 78 -12.97 10.46 0.79
CA GLU A 78 -12.22 10.27 2.03
C GLU A 78 -10.89 11.07 2.04
N GLY A 79 -10.86 12.20 1.32
CA GLY A 79 -9.73 13.13 1.30
C GLY A 79 -8.55 12.70 0.41
N GLY A 80 -8.74 11.69 -0.43
CA GLY A 80 -7.82 11.31 -1.49
C GLY A 80 -7.94 12.16 -2.75
N ARG A 81 -7.21 11.77 -3.79
CA ARG A 81 -7.29 12.38 -5.13
C ARG A 81 -7.66 11.41 -6.24
N TRP A 82 -8.18 10.22 -5.89
CA TRP A 82 -8.67 9.29 -6.89
C TRP A 82 -9.95 9.83 -7.54
N THR A 83 -9.91 10.06 -8.84
CA THR A 83 -11.03 10.60 -9.64
C THR A 83 -11.45 9.69 -10.80
N ARG A 84 -10.85 8.50 -10.90
CA ARG A 84 -11.14 7.51 -11.96
C ARG A 84 -12.17 6.49 -11.46
N SER A 85 -12.54 5.53 -12.30
CA SER A 85 -13.55 4.52 -11.92
C SER A 85 -13.05 3.55 -10.85
N GLU A 86 -13.97 2.95 -10.08
CA GLU A 86 -13.65 1.84 -9.17
C GLU A 86 -13.12 0.61 -9.94
N ALA A 87 -13.54 0.40 -11.19
CA ALA A 87 -13.01 -0.68 -12.04
C ALA A 87 -11.52 -0.50 -12.35
N GLU A 88 -11.08 0.73 -12.65
CA GLU A 88 -9.67 1.05 -12.83
C GLU A 88 -8.88 0.89 -11.53
N ARG A 89 -9.48 1.29 -10.41
CA ARG A 89 -8.86 1.15 -9.09
C ARG A 89 -8.67 -0.32 -8.71
N LEU A 90 -9.70 -1.14 -8.92
CA LEU A 90 -9.65 -2.59 -8.71
C LEU A 90 -8.52 -3.22 -9.52
N LYS A 91 -8.44 -2.91 -10.82
CA LYS A 91 -7.38 -3.45 -11.68
C LYS A 91 -5.98 -3.10 -11.18
N MET A 92 -5.78 -1.86 -10.69
CA MET A 92 -4.50 -1.46 -10.08
C MET A 92 -4.21 -2.23 -8.80
N ILE A 93 -5.20 -2.39 -7.92
CA ILE A 93 -5.07 -3.17 -6.69
C ILE A 93 -4.71 -4.62 -7.00
N GLU A 94 -5.45 -5.27 -7.90
CA GLU A 94 -5.19 -6.67 -8.31
C GLU A 94 -3.79 -6.85 -8.89
N THR A 95 -3.33 -5.91 -9.71
CA THR A 95 -1.98 -5.94 -10.29
C THR A 95 -0.89 -5.78 -9.22
N ALA A 96 -1.13 -4.96 -8.19
CA ALA A 96 -0.17 -4.70 -7.13
C ALA A 96 -0.18 -5.73 -6.01
N LEU A 97 -1.30 -6.44 -5.83
CA LEU A 97 -1.54 -7.41 -4.77
C LEU A 97 -0.39 -8.41 -4.53
N PRO A 98 0.23 -9.04 -5.55
CA PRO A 98 1.35 -9.98 -5.32
C PRO A 98 2.69 -9.31 -4.97
N HIS A 99 2.74 -7.97 -4.93
CA HIS A 99 3.97 -7.19 -4.84
C HIS A 99 4.06 -6.29 -3.61
N VAL A 100 2.97 -6.13 -2.87
CA VAL A 100 2.88 -5.25 -1.69
C VAL A 100 2.64 -6.06 -0.42
N ALA A 101 2.93 -5.48 0.74
CA ALA A 101 2.79 -6.16 2.02
C ALA A 101 1.39 -6.04 2.60
N ALA A 102 0.65 -4.99 2.26
CA ALA A 102 -0.74 -4.77 2.60
C ALA A 102 -1.38 -3.77 1.63
N ILE A 103 -2.71 -3.69 1.68
CA ILE A 103 -3.50 -2.70 0.96
C ILE A 103 -4.48 -2.01 1.92
N ASP A 104 -4.73 -0.74 1.69
CA ASP A 104 -5.78 0.05 2.35
C ASP A 104 -6.98 0.15 1.40
N VAL A 105 -8.14 -0.33 1.85
CA VAL A 105 -9.40 -0.27 1.10
C VAL A 105 -10.48 0.29 2.02
N GLU A 106 -11.07 1.42 1.66
CA GLU A 106 -12.05 2.05 2.55
C GLU A 106 -13.29 1.18 2.72
N LEU A 107 -13.80 1.08 3.95
CA LEU A 107 -14.93 0.21 4.30
C LEU A 107 -16.21 0.54 3.50
N ARG A 108 -16.38 1.82 3.10
CA ARG A 108 -17.53 2.28 2.32
C ARG A 108 -17.36 2.14 0.81
N SER A 109 -16.18 1.72 0.34
CA SER A 109 -15.94 1.42 -1.07
C SER A 109 -16.66 0.13 -1.47
N GLU A 110 -17.15 0.10 -2.71
CA GLU A 110 -17.70 -1.11 -3.36
C GLU A 110 -16.64 -2.23 -3.46
N LEU A 111 -15.36 -1.87 -3.39
CA LEU A 111 -14.24 -2.81 -3.45
C LEU A 111 -13.94 -3.51 -2.13
N SER A 112 -14.45 -3.02 -0.99
CA SER A 112 -14.16 -3.60 0.34
C SER A 112 -14.42 -5.11 0.39
N GLN A 113 -15.53 -5.58 -0.17
CA GLN A 113 -15.85 -7.01 -0.27
C GLN A 113 -15.10 -7.69 -1.43
N THR A 114 -15.07 -7.05 -2.59
CA THR A 114 -14.51 -7.58 -3.84
C THR A 114 -13.02 -7.91 -3.72
N VAL A 115 -12.26 -7.07 -3.00
CA VAL A 115 -10.81 -7.20 -2.85
C VAL A 115 -10.42 -8.09 -1.67
N SER A 116 -11.29 -8.22 -0.65
CA SER A 116 -11.00 -8.98 0.57
C SER A 116 -10.69 -10.46 0.31
N GLU A 117 -11.44 -11.13 -0.57
CA GLU A 117 -11.23 -12.57 -0.85
C GLU A 117 -9.93 -12.82 -1.65
N PRO A 118 -9.65 -12.10 -2.77
CA PRO A 118 -8.34 -12.16 -3.43
C PRO A 118 -7.17 -11.87 -2.48
N ALA A 119 -7.25 -10.79 -1.69
CA ALA A 119 -6.22 -10.40 -0.72
C ALA A 119 -5.96 -11.51 0.31
N ARG A 120 -7.02 -12.07 0.89
CA ARG A 120 -6.91 -13.18 1.85
C ARG A 120 -6.25 -14.42 1.23
N ARG A 121 -6.65 -14.81 0.01
CA ARG A 121 -6.04 -15.95 -0.70
C ARG A 121 -4.56 -15.74 -0.99
N ALA A 122 -4.15 -14.50 -1.26
CA ALA A 122 -2.76 -14.12 -1.46
C ALA A 122 -1.98 -13.95 -0.14
N GLY A 123 -2.63 -14.06 1.02
CA GLY A 123 -2.01 -13.81 2.33
C GLY A 123 -1.67 -12.34 2.56
N ILE A 124 -2.31 -11.41 1.83
CA ILE A 124 -2.10 -9.98 1.92
C ILE A 124 -3.15 -9.37 2.84
N PRO A 125 -2.75 -8.75 3.96
CA PRO A 125 -3.69 -8.06 4.84
C PRO A 125 -4.33 -6.84 4.17
N VAL A 126 -5.60 -6.63 4.49
CA VAL A 126 -6.40 -5.46 4.09
C VAL A 126 -6.63 -4.61 5.34
N LEU A 127 -6.33 -3.32 5.24
CA LEU A 127 -6.65 -2.30 6.23
C LEU A 127 -7.97 -1.62 5.87
#